data_AF-A0A257SR46-F1
#
_entry.id   AF-A0A257SR46-F1
#
_cell.length_a   1.000
_cell.length_b   1.000
_cell.length_c   1.000
_cell.angle_alpha   90.00
_cell.angle_beta   90.00
_cell.angle_gamma   90.00
#
_symmetry.space_group_name_H-M   'P 1'
#
loop_
_entity.id
_entity.type
_entity.pdbx_description
1 polymer ?
#
loop_
_entity_poly.entity_id
_entity_poly.type
_entity_poly.pdbx_seq_one_letter_code
_entity_poly.pdbx_strand_id
1 'polypeptide(L)'
;MLTSSPEPSFPDMLRRMDLAISLIRQGVRPPITARLTALPGSALRKIWEQIHNKSAPRGQFPPDATRILIATGAAIEAAVWYAVYSRCAEVEHLSFRTRIIPELLIRSHRIYRFECHNHRLNLQQTYFIARDLVTQLLNTRYCPSCRVHYFYHLQAGLVTCPFCTKKTPAS
;
A
#
# COMPACT_ATOMS: atom_id res chain seq x y z
N MET A 1 11.64 30.11 -17.74
CA MET A 1 11.66 30.55 -16.34
C MET A 1 11.66 29.31 -15.47
N LEU A 2 12.82 28.95 -14.89
CA LEU A 2 12.95 27.81 -13.99
C LEU A 2 12.39 28.25 -12.63
N THR A 3 11.16 27.85 -12.31
CA THR A 3 10.61 28.01 -10.96
C THR A 3 11.39 27.05 -10.04
N SER A 4 12.36 27.58 -9.31
CA SER A 4 12.97 26.87 -8.19
C SER A 4 11.86 26.49 -7.22
N SER A 5 11.62 25.19 -7.06
CA SER A 5 10.80 24.72 -5.93
C SER A 5 11.45 25.20 -4.63
N PRO A 6 10.69 25.74 -3.68
CA PRO A 6 11.25 26.18 -2.40
C PRO A 6 11.95 24.99 -1.72
N GLU A 7 13.18 25.23 -1.26
CA GLU A 7 13.93 24.28 -0.43
C GLU A 7 13.06 23.84 0.75
N PRO A 8 12.98 22.54 1.07
CA PRO A 8 12.14 22.05 2.15
C PRO A 8 12.59 22.64 3.49
N SER A 9 11.64 23.08 4.31
CA SER A 9 11.94 23.60 5.64
C SER A 9 12.55 22.50 6.53
N PHE A 10 13.31 22.89 7.55
CA PHE A 10 13.89 21.94 8.51
C PHE A 10 12.82 21.01 9.15
N PRO A 11 11.65 21.52 9.61
CA PRO A 11 10.56 20.65 10.08
C PRO A 11 10.06 19.66 9.03
N ASP A 12 9.99 20.05 7.75
CA ASP A 12 9.57 19.13 6.67
C ASP A 12 10.59 18.03 6.44
N MET A 13 11.88 18.37 6.50
CA MET A 13 12.95 17.39 6.35
C MET A 13 12.93 16.35 7.48
N LEU A 14 12.73 16.79 8.72
CA LEU A 14 12.56 15.89 9.87
C LEU A 14 11.38 14.94 9.67
N ARG A 15 10.19 15.48 9.31
CA ARG A 15 9.00 14.65 9.05
C ARG A 15 9.23 13.60 7.96
N ARG A 16 9.88 13.98 6.86
CA ARG A 16 10.22 13.05 5.76
C ARG A 16 11.17 11.95 6.23
N MET A 17 12.13 12.29 7.10
CA MET A 17 13.09 11.34 7.65
C MET A 17 12.44 10.35 8.61
N ASP A 18 11.58 10.83 9.52
CA ASP A 18 10.80 9.99 10.43
C ASP A 18 9.89 9.01 9.68
N LEU A 19 9.23 9.52 8.62
CA LEU A 19 8.41 8.71 7.73
C LEU A 19 9.27 7.65 7.02
N ALA A 20 10.44 8.02 6.50
CA ALA A 20 11.35 7.09 5.83
C ALA A 20 11.83 5.97 6.75
N ILE A 21 12.22 6.31 7.98
CA ILE A 21 12.63 5.34 9.00
C ILE A 21 11.45 4.40 9.32
N SER A 22 10.25 4.93 9.46
CA SER A 22 9.04 4.15 9.74
C SER A 22 8.71 3.16 8.61
N LEU A 23 8.86 3.57 7.36
CA LEU A 23 8.68 2.72 6.18
C LEU A 23 9.75 1.62 6.10
N ILE A 24 11.02 1.99 6.27
CA ILE A 24 12.16 1.06 6.17
C ILE A 24 12.12 0.03 7.31
N ARG A 25 11.82 0.42 8.54
CA ARG A 25 11.66 -0.52 9.67
C ARG A 25 10.60 -1.59 9.40
N GLN A 26 9.56 -1.24 8.64
CA GLN A 26 8.50 -2.16 8.23
C GLN A 26 8.81 -2.93 6.93
N GLY A 27 10.04 -2.85 6.44
CA GLY A 27 10.53 -3.62 5.29
C GLY A 27 10.22 -3.01 3.92
N VAL A 28 9.75 -1.77 3.85
CA VAL A 28 9.54 -1.09 2.56
C VAL A 28 10.88 -0.72 1.94
N ARG A 29 11.13 -1.23 0.73
CA ARG A 29 12.42 -1.08 0.05
C ARG A 29 12.73 0.38 -0.31
N PRO A 30 14.03 0.79 -0.30
CA PRO A 30 14.44 2.18 -0.50
C PRO A 30 13.88 2.89 -1.73
N PRO A 31 13.72 2.26 -2.92
CA PRO A 31 13.13 2.95 -4.07
C PRO A 31 11.67 3.38 -3.86
N ILE A 32 10.87 2.57 -3.15
CA ILE A 32 9.49 2.91 -2.80
C ILE A 32 9.51 4.02 -1.75
N THR A 33 10.34 3.88 -0.72
CA THR A 33 10.51 4.90 0.32
C THR A 33 10.93 6.25 -0.28
N ALA A 34 11.85 6.26 -1.26
CA ALA A 34 12.27 7.47 -1.97
C ALA A 34 11.09 8.16 -2.64
N ARG A 35 10.22 7.39 -3.30
CA ARG A 35 9.03 7.91 -3.97
C ARG A 35 8.01 8.49 -2.98
N LEU A 36 7.87 7.88 -1.80
CA LEU A 36 6.92 8.33 -0.79
C LEU A 36 7.41 9.52 0.05
N THR A 37 8.74 9.69 0.18
CA THR A 37 9.34 10.69 1.08
C THR A 37 10.09 11.80 0.36
N ALA A 38 10.29 11.67 -0.95
CA ALA A 38 11.15 12.54 -1.76
C ALA A 38 12.59 12.66 -1.23
N LEU A 39 13.07 11.67 -0.48
CA LEU A 39 14.46 11.61 -0.02
C LEU A 39 15.36 10.88 -1.02
N PRO A 40 16.66 11.22 -1.08
CA PRO A 40 17.60 10.55 -1.97
C PRO A 40 17.71 9.05 -1.69
N GLY A 41 17.60 8.23 -2.75
CA GLY A 41 17.70 6.77 -2.61
C GLY A 41 19.03 6.27 -2.04
N SER A 42 20.12 7.02 -2.23
CA SER A 42 21.43 6.73 -1.63
C SER A 42 21.41 6.85 -0.11
N ALA A 43 20.77 7.89 0.44
CA ALA A 43 20.58 8.06 1.88
C ALA A 43 19.71 6.94 2.45
N LEU A 44 18.63 6.59 1.76
CA LEU A 44 17.71 5.54 2.19
C LEU A 44 18.33 4.13 2.18
N ARG A 45 19.30 3.86 1.30
CA ARG A 45 20.08 2.60 1.34
C ARG A 45 20.97 2.51 2.57
N LYS A 46 21.61 3.62 2.97
CA LYS A 46 22.39 3.67 4.21
C LYS A 46 21.51 3.44 5.43
N ILE A 47 20.34 4.09 5.47
CA ILE A 47 19.34 3.89 6.53
C ILE A 47 18.87 2.43 6.58
N TRP A 48 18.64 1.80 5.42
CA TRP A 48 18.30 0.38 5.36
C TRP A 48 19.39 -0.51 5.97
N GLU A 49 20.65 -0.29 5.59
CA GLU A 49 21.79 -1.06 6.11
C GLU A 49 21.95 -0.90 7.63
N GLN A 50 21.74 0.31 8.14
CA GLN A 50 21.77 0.60 9.58
C GLN A 50 20.65 -0.13 10.34
N ILE A 51 19.45 -0.23 9.76
CA ILE A 51 18.28 -0.85 10.43
C ILE A 51 18.30 -2.37 10.33
N HIS A 52 18.70 -2.90 9.16
CA HIS A 52 18.57 -4.34 8.85
C HIS A 52 19.89 -5.10 8.89
N ASN A 53 21.02 -4.42 9.12
CA ASN A 53 22.38 -4.99 9.12
C ASN A 53 22.74 -5.75 7.83
N LYS A 54 22.13 -5.37 6.72
CA LYS A 54 22.35 -5.97 5.40
C LYS A 54 21.94 -5.01 4.30
N SER A 55 22.50 -5.20 3.12
CA SER A 55 22.13 -4.40 1.94
C SER A 55 20.66 -4.58 1.55
N ALA A 56 20.08 -3.52 1.00
CA ALA A 56 18.72 -3.55 0.49
C ALA A 56 18.58 -4.59 -0.63
N PRO A 57 17.51 -5.40 -0.64
CA PRO A 57 17.26 -6.37 -1.69
C PRO A 57 17.31 -5.71 -3.06
N ARG A 58 18.04 -6.33 -3.99
CA ARG A 58 18.07 -5.97 -5.40
C ARG A 58 17.05 -6.83 -6.14
N GLY A 59 16.39 -6.26 -7.13
CA GLY A 59 15.35 -6.97 -7.88
C GLY A 59 14.25 -6.04 -8.35
N GLN A 60 13.62 -6.41 -9.47
CA GLN A 60 12.52 -5.66 -10.04
C GLN A 60 11.31 -5.71 -9.11
N PHE A 61 10.57 -4.60 -9.06
CA PHE A 61 9.26 -4.59 -8.42
C PHE A 61 8.23 -5.20 -9.37
N PRO A 62 7.17 -5.81 -8.83
CA PRO A 62 6.10 -6.30 -9.67
C PRO A 62 5.44 -5.11 -10.43
N PRO A 63 5.01 -5.34 -11.68
CA PRO A 63 4.35 -4.32 -12.48
C PRO A 63 3.03 -3.89 -11.84
N ASP A 64 2.31 -4.83 -11.24
CA ASP A 64 1.00 -4.67 -10.60
C ASP A 64 0.91 -5.47 -9.28
N ALA A 65 -0.21 -5.33 -8.58
CA ALA A 65 -0.56 -6.07 -7.38
C ALA A 65 -1.20 -7.43 -7.71
N THR A 66 -1.36 -7.79 -8.99
CA THR A 66 -2.03 -9.03 -9.43
C THR A 66 -1.44 -10.24 -8.73
N ARG A 67 -0.12 -10.38 -8.71
CA ARG A 67 0.57 -11.51 -8.06
C ARG A 67 0.27 -11.64 -6.57
N ILE A 68 -0.02 -10.54 -5.88
CA ILE A 68 -0.39 -10.54 -4.46
C ILE A 68 -1.80 -11.12 -4.29
N LEU A 69 -2.68 -10.84 -5.24
CA LEU A 69 -4.11 -11.12 -5.13
C LEU A 69 -4.52 -12.48 -5.73
N ILE A 70 -3.65 -13.17 -6.48
CA ILE A 70 -3.96 -14.48 -7.11
C ILE A 70 -4.43 -15.52 -6.09
N ALA A 71 -3.83 -15.56 -4.90
CA ALA A 71 -4.22 -16.52 -3.87
C ALA A 71 -5.45 -16.01 -3.11
N THR A 72 -6.50 -16.83 -3.00
CA THR A 72 -7.76 -16.46 -2.32
C THR A 72 -7.55 -15.90 -0.92
N GLY A 73 -6.68 -16.52 -0.11
CA GLY A 73 -6.36 -16.02 1.23
C GLY A 73 -5.73 -14.62 1.22
N ALA A 74 -4.84 -14.34 0.26
CA ALA A 74 -4.23 -13.04 0.12
C ALA A 74 -5.22 -11.99 -0.44
N ALA A 75 -6.15 -12.38 -1.30
CA ALA A 75 -7.24 -11.52 -1.76
C ALA A 75 -8.20 -11.14 -0.62
N ILE A 76 -8.49 -12.08 0.28
CA ILE A 76 -9.26 -11.83 1.52
C ILE A 76 -8.52 -10.83 2.40
N GLU A 77 -7.25 -11.09 2.72
CA GLU A 77 -6.44 -10.18 3.54
C GLU A 77 -6.35 -8.78 2.94
N ALA A 78 -6.16 -8.69 1.62
CA ALA A 78 -6.12 -7.44 0.90
C ALA A 78 -7.45 -6.69 1.01
N ALA A 79 -8.59 -7.37 0.86
CA ALA A 79 -9.91 -6.77 1.02
C ALA A 79 -10.17 -6.29 2.46
N VAL A 80 -9.72 -7.04 3.47
CA VAL A 80 -9.80 -6.61 4.89
C VAL A 80 -8.94 -5.37 5.11
N TRP A 81 -7.69 -5.37 4.65
CA TRP A 81 -6.84 -4.18 4.72
C TRP A 81 -7.46 -2.99 3.99
N TYR A 82 -8.09 -3.21 2.83
CA TYR A 82 -8.77 -2.16 2.08
C TYR A 82 -9.94 -1.55 2.85
N ALA A 83 -10.74 -2.36 3.55
CA ALA A 83 -11.81 -1.88 4.41
C ALA A 83 -11.26 -0.95 5.50
N VAL A 84 -10.13 -1.32 6.13
CA VAL A 84 -9.46 -0.46 7.11
C VAL A 84 -8.92 0.81 6.46
N TYR A 85 -8.23 0.70 5.32
CA TYR A 85 -7.63 1.82 4.61
C TYR A 85 -8.66 2.85 4.13
N SER A 86 -9.76 2.38 3.54
CA SER A 86 -10.86 3.24 3.11
C SER A 86 -11.56 3.93 4.29
N ARG A 87 -11.77 3.21 5.41
CA ARG A 87 -12.37 3.79 6.61
C ARG A 87 -11.48 4.85 7.26
N CYS A 88 -10.17 4.61 7.37
CA CYS A 88 -9.23 5.62 7.87
C CYS A 88 -9.24 6.88 6.98
N ALA A 89 -9.29 6.70 5.66
CA ALA A 89 -9.33 7.82 4.73
C ALA A 89 -10.62 8.63 4.86
N GLU A 90 -11.76 7.96 5.02
CA GLU A 90 -13.06 8.59 5.22
C GLU A 90 -13.09 9.44 6.51
N VAL A 91 -12.64 8.87 7.63
CA VAL A 91 -12.59 9.55 8.94
C VAL A 91 -11.72 10.81 8.90
N GLU A 92 -10.65 10.79 8.11
CA GLU A 92 -9.70 11.91 7.98
C GLU A 92 -10.01 12.82 6.79
N HIS A 93 -11.11 12.58 6.07
CA HIS A 93 -11.49 13.32 4.86
C HIS A 93 -10.39 13.35 3.78
N LEU A 94 -9.65 12.25 3.63
CA LEU A 94 -8.54 12.11 2.70
C LEU A 94 -8.96 11.41 1.40
N SER A 95 -8.61 11.99 0.24
CA SER A 95 -8.76 11.34 -1.06
C SER A 95 -7.55 10.45 -1.37
N PHE A 96 -7.74 9.13 -1.23
CA PHE A 96 -6.70 8.13 -1.50
C PHE A 96 -6.74 7.56 -2.92
N ARG A 97 -7.77 7.92 -3.72
CA ARG A 97 -7.92 7.44 -5.11
C ARG A 97 -7.09 8.23 -6.12
N THR A 98 -6.58 9.40 -5.75
CA THR A 98 -5.79 10.27 -6.64
C THR A 98 -4.29 10.25 -6.32
N ARG A 99 -3.92 9.91 -5.08
CA ARG A 99 -2.52 9.81 -4.64
C ARG A 99 -2.37 8.85 -3.48
N ILE A 100 -1.17 8.30 -3.34
CA ILE A 100 -0.79 7.53 -2.15
C ILE A 100 -0.42 8.51 -1.04
N ILE A 101 -1.04 8.34 0.13
CA ILE A 101 -0.74 9.11 1.34
C ILE A 101 0.05 8.18 2.28
N PRO A 102 1.37 8.40 2.47
CA PRO A 102 2.23 7.48 3.22
C PRO A 102 1.76 7.23 4.66
N GLU A 103 1.28 8.27 5.34
CA GLU A 103 0.82 8.21 6.74
C GLU A 103 -0.43 7.34 6.86
N LEU A 104 -1.36 7.50 5.92
CA LEU A 104 -2.57 6.69 5.83
C LEU A 104 -2.22 5.21 5.57
N LEU A 105 -1.25 4.95 4.69
CA LEU A 105 -0.77 3.60 4.39
C LEU A 105 -0.18 2.92 5.62
N ILE A 106 0.68 3.61 6.38
CA ILE A 106 1.28 3.07 7.61
C ILE A 106 0.20 2.84 8.68
N ARG A 107 -0.69 3.83 8.89
CA ARG A 107 -1.73 3.76 9.91
C ARG A 107 -2.70 2.61 9.64
N SER A 108 -3.22 2.51 8.42
CA SER A 108 -4.16 1.44 8.04
C SER A 108 -3.50 0.07 8.15
N HIS A 109 -2.23 -0.05 7.76
CA HIS A 109 -1.51 -1.30 7.87
C HIS A 109 -1.27 -1.72 9.32
N ARG A 110 -0.98 -0.76 10.22
CA ARG A 110 -0.84 -1.03 11.65
C ARG A 110 -2.15 -1.52 12.26
N ILE A 111 -3.28 -0.89 11.93
CA ILE A 111 -4.61 -1.32 12.39
C ILE A 111 -4.93 -2.71 11.84
N TYR A 112 -4.77 -2.93 10.54
CA TYR A 112 -4.94 -4.24 9.91
C TYR A 112 -4.15 -5.33 10.63
N ARG A 113 -2.86 -5.09 10.91
CA ARG A 113 -2.01 -6.07 11.61
C ARG A 113 -2.43 -6.32 13.05
N PHE A 114 -3.01 -5.32 13.71
CA PHE A 114 -3.52 -5.47 15.07
C PHE A 114 -4.78 -6.35 15.09
N GLU A 115 -5.71 -6.10 14.16
CA GLU A 115 -6.99 -6.83 14.06
C GLU A 115 -6.82 -8.25 13.47
N CYS A 116 -5.82 -8.47 12.61
CA CYS A 116 -5.59 -9.74 11.92
C CYS A 116 -4.32 -10.44 12.44
N HIS A 117 -4.47 -11.31 13.45
CA HIS A 117 -3.33 -12.01 14.09
C HIS A 117 -2.47 -12.88 13.16
N ASN A 118 -3.06 -13.45 12.10
CA ASN A 118 -2.37 -14.30 11.12
C ASN A 118 -2.08 -13.57 9.78
N HIS A 119 -1.65 -12.31 9.86
CA HIS A 119 -1.42 -11.49 8.67
C HIS A 119 -0.24 -11.99 7.81
N ARG A 120 -0.44 -12.13 6.49
CA ARG A 120 0.64 -12.40 5.52
C ARG A 120 0.97 -11.19 4.66
N LEU A 121 -0.01 -10.32 4.47
CA LEU A 121 0.16 -9.06 3.74
C LEU A 121 1.10 -8.12 4.48
N ASN A 122 2.22 -7.75 3.86
CA ASN A 122 3.19 -6.80 4.42
C ASN A 122 2.95 -5.37 3.89
N LEU A 123 3.55 -4.37 4.53
CA LEU A 123 3.37 -2.96 4.17
C LEU A 123 3.74 -2.67 2.71
N GLN A 124 4.80 -3.30 2.20
CA GLN A 124 5.21 -3.11 0.80
C GLN A 124 4.15 -3.65 -0.18
N GLN A 125 3.50 -4.77 0.14
CA GLN A 125 2.40 -5.29 -0.66
C GLN A 125 1.18 -4.37 -0.63
N THR A 126 0.85 -3.81 0.55
CA THR A 126 -0.23 -2.81 0.65
C THR A 126 0.06 -1.56 -0.17
N TYR A 127 1.33 -1.14 -0.27
CA TYR A 127 1.73 -0.04 -1.16
C TYR A 127 1.39 -0.34 -2.63
N PHE A 128 1.66 -1.56 -3.11
CA PHE A 128 1.33 -1.93 -4.49
C PHE A 128 -0.17 -1.92 -4.74
N ILE A 129 -0.96 -2.43 -3.79
CA ILE A 129 -2.42 -2.37 -3.86
C ILE A 129 -2.90 -0.91 -3.89
N ALA A 130 -2.39 -0.04 -3.01
CA ALA A 130 -2.72 1.38 -2.98
C ALA A 130 -2.33 2.10 -4.28
N ARG A 131 -1.14 1.81 -4.82
CA ARG A 131 -0.67 2.33 -6.11
C ARG A 131 -1.63 1.95 -7.22
N ASP A 132 -2.04 0.69 -7.28
CA ASP A 132 -2.87 0.20 -8.36
C ASP A 132 -4.31 0.71 -8.28
N LEU A 133 -4.80 1.02 -7.08
CA LEU A 133 -6.04 1.78 -6.87
C LEU A 133 -5.95 3.21 -7.38
N VAL A 134 -4.80 3.87 -7.23
CA VAL A 134 -4.56 5.22 -7.76
C VAL A 134 -4.49 5.20 -9.27
N THR A 135 -3.75 4.23 -9.85
CA THR A 135 -3.60 4.11 -11.31
C THR A 135 -4.78 3.44 -12.00
N GLN A 136 -5.86 3.12 -11.27
CA GLN A 136 -7.05 2.42 -11.78
C GLN A 136 -6.77 1.05 -12.41
N LEU A 137 -5.61 0.47 -12.14
CA LEU A 137 -5.31 -0.92 -12.53
C LEU A 137 -6.14 -1.88 -11.68
N LEU A 138 -6.33 -1.55 -10.41
CA LEU A 138 -7.14 -2.32 -9.48
C LEU A 138 -8.40 -1.55 -9.13
N ASN A 139 -9.55 -2.23 -9.26
CA ASN A 139 -10.85 -1.67 -8.89
C ASN A 139 -11.46 -2.45 -7.72
N THR A 140 -12.51 -1.88 -7.13
CA THR A 140 -13.25 -2.50 -6.03
C THR A 140 -14.70 -2.65 -6.42
N ARG A 141 -15.29 -3.81 -6.15
CA ARG A 141 -16.73 -4.06 -6.31
C ARG A 141 -17.37 -4.38 -4.97
N TYR A 142 -18.65 -4.03 -4.84
CA TYR A 142 -19.44 -4.38 -3.68
C TYR A 142 -20.10 -5.75 -3.90
N CYS A 143 -19.95 -6.68 -2.95
CA CYS A 143 -20.67 -7.94 -2.98
C CYS A 143 -22.01 -7.81 -2.23
N PRO A 144 -23.17 -8.04 -2.87
CA PRO A 144 -24.46 -7.93 -2.18
C PRO A 144 -24.70 -9.03 -1.13
N SER A 145 -24.03 -10.18 -1.30
CA SER A 145 -24.20 -11.35 -0.42
C SER A 145 -23.52 -11.16 0.94
N CYS A 146 -22.23 -10.83 0.96
CA CYS A 146 -21.48 -10.61 2.21
C CYS A 146 -21.36 -9.13 2.60
N ARG A 147 -21.84 -8.20 1.76
CA ARG A 147 -21.80 -6.75 1.97
C ARG A 147 -20.39 -6.15 2.11
N VAL A 148 -19.39 -6.82 1.55
CA VAL A 148 -17.98 -6.40 1.60
C VAL A 148 -17.51 -5.90 0.23
N HIS A 149 -16.70 -4.86 0.23
CA HIS A 149 -15.96 -4.43 -0.95
C HIS A 149 -14.77 -5.37 -1.18
N TYR A 150 -14.66 -5.94 -2.37
CA TYR A 150 -13.57 -6.83 -2.76
C TYR A 150 -12.85 -6.31 -4.00
N PHE A 151 -11.60 -6.74 -4.17
CA PHE A 151 -10.80 -6.35 -5.32
C PHE A 151 -11.25 -7.07 -6.59
N TYR A 152 -11.36 -6.29 -7.66
CA TYR A 152 -11.79 -6.73 -8.97
C TYR A 152 -10.75 -6.33 -10.02
N HIS A 153 -10.30 -7.31 -10.81
CA HIS A 153 -9.36 -7.12 -11.90
C HIS A 153 -9.57 -8.20 -12.97
N LEU A 154 -10.11 -7.79 -14.12
CA LEU A 154 -10.50 -8.68 -15.22
C LEU A 154 -9.33 -9.54 -15.72
N GLN A 155 -8.18 -8.91 -16.02
CA GLN A 155 -7.03 -9.62 -16.58
C GLN A 155 -6.32 -10.54 -15.57
N ALA A 156 -6.64 -10.42 -14.28
CA ALA A 156 -6.02 -11.18 -13.20
C ALA A 156 -6.89 -12.35 -12.73
N GLY A 157 -8.07 -12.56 -13.33
CA GLY A 157 -9.03 -13.57 -12.86
C GLY A 157 -9.70 -13.22 -11.54
N LEU A 158 -9.53 -11.99 -11.02
CA LEU A 158 -10.16 -11.50 -9.80
C LEU A 158 -11.56 -10.98 -10.12
N VAL A 159 -12.47 -11.90 -10.45
CA VAL A 159 -13.81 -11.55 -10.92
C VAL A 159 -14.90 -11.81 -9.88
N THR A 160 -14.64 -12.70 -8.92
CA THR A 160 -15.61 -13.10 -7.89
C THR A 160 -15.20 -12.65 -6.49
N CYS A 161 -16.19 -12.44 -5.63
CA CYS A 161 -15.94 -12.16 -4.21
C CYS A 161 -15.19 -13.32 -3.56
N PRO A 162 -14.02 -13.08 -2.92
CA PRO A 162 -13.23 -14.15 -2.33
C PRO A 162 -13.81 -14.69 -1.00
N PHE A 163 -14.79 -13.98 -0.43
CA PHE A 163 -15.49 -14.39 0.80
C PHE A 163 -16.68 -15.31 0.53
N CYS A 164 -17.31 -15.18 -0.65
CA CYS A 164 -18.51 -15.93 -0.99
C CYS A 164 -18.15 -17.14 -1.86
N THR A 165 -18.47 -18.34 -1.39
CA THR A 165 -18.38 -19.57 -2.18
C THR A 165 -19.37 -19.62 -3.35
N LYS A 166 -20.47 -18.85 -3.27
CA LYS A 166 -21.41 -18.69 -4.39
C LYS A 166 -20.90 -17.58 -5.31
N LYS A 167 -20.50 -17.97 -6.54
CA LYS A 167 -20.21 -17.04 -7.63
C LYS A 167 -21.44 -16.15 -7.84
N THR A 168 -21.40 -14.92 -7.34
CA THR A 168 -22.44 -13.95 -7.66
C THR A 168 -22.18 -13.53 -9.11
N PRO A 169 -23.14 -13.65 -10.05
CA PRO A 169 -22.92 -13.18 -11.40
C PRO A 169 -22.62 -11.68 -11.35
N ALA A 170 -21.61 -11.27 -12.11
CA ALA A 170 -21.24 -9.87 -12.25
C ALA A 170 -22.41 -9.13 -12.91
N SER A 171 -23.16 -8.39 -12.11
CA SER A 171 -23.96 -7.24 -12.59
C SER A 171 -23.04 -6.10 -12.98
#